data_AF-A0A916GZW5-F1
#
_entry.id   AF-A0A916GZW5-F1
#
_cell.length_a   1.000
_cell.length_b   1.000
_cell.length_c   1.000
_cell.angle_alpha   90.00
_cell.angle_beta   90.00
_cell.angle_gamma   90.00
#
_symmetry.space_group_name_H-M   'P 1'
#
loop_
_entity.id
_entity.type
_entity.pdbx_description
1 polymer ?
#
loop_
_entity_poly.entity_id
_entity_poly.type
_entity_poly.pdbx_seq_one_letter_code
_entity_poly.pdbx_strand_id
1 'polypeptide(L)' 'MKVTFLDFEQPVSELESKIEQLRYVQDDSALDISEEIGRLQKKSQTLTKDIYAKLTPWQISQVSRHPQ' A
#
# COMPACT_ATOMS: atom_id res chain seq x y z
N MET A 1 8.06 -10.21 -9.75
CA MET A 1 6.72 -10.17 -10.35
C MET A 1 6.24 -8.74 -10.29
N LYS A 2 5.63 -8.22 -11.36
CA LYS A 2 5.08 -6.86 -11.36
C LYS A 2 3.78 -6.95 -10.56
N VAL A 3 3.76 -6.35 -9.37
CA VAL A 3 2.52 -6.21 -8.60
C VAL A 3 1.64 -5.26 -9.40
N THR A 4 0.71 -5.80 -10.17
CA THR A 4 -0.37 -4.99 -10.74
C THR A 4 -1.33 -4.69 -9.59
N PHE A 5 -1.72 -3.43 -9.44
CA PHE A 5 -2.73 -3.04 -8.49
C PHE A 5 -4.06 -2.89 -9.22
N LEU A 6 -5.13 -3.39 -8.63
CA LEU A 6 -6.48 -3.13 -9.12
C LEU A 6 -6.87 -1.67 -8.87
N ASP A 7 -7.87 -1.16 -9.59
CA ASP A 7 -8.28 0.25 -9.49
C ASP A 7 -8.64 0.67 -8.06
N PHE A 8 -9.25 -0.25 -7.30
CA PHE A 8 -9.62 -0.01 -5.90
C PHE A 8 -8.44 -0.12 -4.92
N GLU A 9 -7.29 -0.63 -5.37
CA GLU A 9 -6.05 -0.73 -4.60
C GLU A 9 -5.08 0.43 -4.89
N GLN A 10 -5.38 1.29 -5.86
CA GLN A 10 -4.59 2.49 -6.18
C GLN A 10 -4.26 3.32 -4.93
N PRO A 11 -5.19 3.59 -3.99
CA PRO A 11 -4.88 4.36 -2.79
C PRO A 11 -3.85 3.68 -1.87
N VAL A 12 -3.77 2.35 -1.89
CA VAL A 12 -2.78 1.57 -1.13
C VAL A 12 -1.43 1.62 -1.84
N SER A 13 -1.42 1.39 -3.16
CA SER A 13 -0.22 1.48 -4.00
C SER A 13 0.50 2.83 -3.85
N GLU A 14 -0.25 3.93 -3.84
CA GLU A 14 0.32 5.27 -3.65
C GLU A 14 0.97 5.42 -2.27
N LEU A 15 0.32 4.91 -1.23
CA LEU A 15 0.84 4.91 0.14
C LEU A 15 2.11 4.07 0.27
N GLU A 16 2.13 2.88 -0.33
CA GLU A 16 3.31 2.02 -0.34
C GLU A 16 4.46 2.64 -1.11
N SER A 17 4.21 3.19 -2.29
CA SER A 17 5.21 3.92 -3.08
C SER A 17 5.82 5.08 -2.29
N LYS A 18 4.99 5.81 -1.53
CA LYS A 18 5.46 6.90 -0.66
C LYS A 18 6.29 6.39 0.51
N ILE A 19 5.92 5.26 1.11
CA ILE A 19 6.71 4.61 2.17
C ILE A 19 8.07 4.15 1.63
N GLU A 20 8.13 3.56 0.44
CA GLU A 20 9.38 3.16 -0.20
C GLU A 20 10.28 4.37 -0.49
N GLN A 21 9.72 5.46 -1.01
CA GLN A 21 10.47 6.70 -1.21
C GLN A 21 11.04 7.25 0.10
N LEU A 22 10.23 7.26 1.17
CA LEU A 22 10.70 7.71 2.49
C LEU A 22 11.79 6.79 3.05
N ARG A 23 11.69 5.47 2.86
CA ARG A 23 12.75 4.52 3.24
C ARG A 23 14.05 4.79 2.48
N TYR A 24 13.96 5.06 1.18
CA TYR A 24 15.12 5.40 0.37
C TYR A 24 15.80 6.68 0.84
N VAL A 25 15.00 7.73 1.15
CA VAL A 25 15.51 8.99 1.69
C VAL A 25 16.09 8.84 3.10
N GLN A 26 15.55 7.92 3.91
CA GLN A 26 16.08 7.61 5.24
C GLN A 26 17.49 7.02 5.16
N ASP A 27 17.72 6.09 4.24
CA ASP A 27 19.05 5.47 4.07
C ASP A 27 20.11 6.50 3.65
N ASP A 28 19.71 7.55 2.91
CA ASP A 28 20.59 8.63 2.44
C ASP A 28 20.71 9.83 3.43
N SER A 29 19.95 9.86 4.53
CA SER A 29 19.84 11.03 5.41
C SER A 29 20.06 10.69 6.88
N ALA A 30 20.71 11.59 7.63
CA ALA A 30 20.87 11.45 9.08
C ALA A 30 19.58 11.75 9.88
N LEU A 31 18.47 12.03 9.20
CA LEU A 31 17.17 12.30 9.81
C LEU A 31 16.44 11.00 10.14
N ASP A 32 16.07 10.84 11.41
CA ASP A 32 15.22 9.73 11.83
C ASP A 32 13.76 9.99 11.43
N ILE A 33 13.34 9.35 10.33
CA ILE A 33 11.96 9.33 9.84
C ILE A 33 11.27 7.99 10.08
N SER A 34 11.83 7.12 10.93
CA SER A 34 11.29 5.80 11.25
C SER A 34 9.88 5.87 11.82
N GLU A 35 9.59 6.88 12.64
CA GLU A 35 8.27 7.07 13.24
C GLU A 35 7.21 7.41 12.19
N GLU A 36 7.53 8.30 11.24
CA GLU A 36 6.62 8.68 10.17
C GLU A 36 6.39 7.51 9.19
N ILE A 37 7.45 6.75 8.88
CA ILE A 37 7.34 5.50 8.10
C ILE A 37 6.41 4.51 8.82
N GLY A 38 6.58 4.32 10.13
CA GLY A 38 5.72 3.45 10.93
C GLY A 38 4.25 3.90 10.92
N ARG A 39 4.01 5.20 11.02
CA ARG A 39 2.66 5.79 10.94
C ARG A 39 2.02 5.56 9.58
N LEU A 40 2.76 5.77 8.50
CA LEU A 40 2.28 5.54 7.13
C LEU A 40 2.04 4.06 6.85
N GLN A 41 2.91 3.16 7.32
CA GLN A 41 2.72 1.71 7.22
C GLN A 41 1.43 1.26 7.92
N LYS A 42 1.18 1.76 9.14
CA LYS A 42 -0.06 1.46 9.86
C LYS A 42 -1.29 1.97 9.10
N LYS A 43 -1.21 3.18 8.51
CA LYS A 43 -2.28 3.74 7.68
C LYS A 43 -2.53 2.91 6.42
N SER A 44 -1.47 2.45 5.75
CA SER A 44 -1.56 1.57 4.58
C SER A 44 -2.25 0.25 4.92
N GLN A 45 -1.86 -0.39 6.03
CA GLN A 45 -2.49 -1.63 6.49
C GLN A 45 -3.97 -1.45 6.83
N THR A 46 -4.34 -0.38 7.54
CA THR A 46 -5.75 -0.09 7.85
C THR A 46 -6.55 0.15 6.58
N LEU A 47 -6.02 0.96 5.66
CA LEU A 47 -6.69 1.26 4.39
C LEU A 47 -6.89 0.00 3.54
N THR A 48 -5.87 -0.86 3.49
CA THR A 48 -5.95 -2.16 2.81
C THR A 48 -7.06 -3.00 3.41
N LYS A 49 -7.10 -3.14 4.75
CA LYS A 49 -8.17 -3.88 5.42
C LYS A 49 -9.55 -3.29 5.12
N ASP A 50 -9.69 -1.98 5.13
CA ASP A 50 -10.96 -1.30 4.87
C ASP A 50 -11.45 -1.49 3.43
N ILE A 51 -10.53 -1.44 2.45
CA ILE A 51 -10.83 -1.70 1.04
C ILE A 51 -11.29 -3.15 0.87
N TYR A 52 -10.50 -4.09 1.38
CA TYR A 52 -10.78 -5.52 1.28
C TYR A 52 -12.06 -5.92 2.02
N ALA A 53 -12.39 -5.26 3.14
CA ALA A 53 -13.62 -5.47 3.89
C ALA A 53 -14.88 -4.93 3.18
N LYS A 54 -14.72 -3.96 2.26
CA LYS A 54 -15.82 -3.32 1.53
C LYS A 54 -15.91 -3.75 0.07
N LEU A 55 -15.19 -4.80 -0.32
CA LEU A 55 -15.23 -5.28 -1.69
C LEU A 55 -16.63 -5.76 -2.07
N THR A 56 -17.05 -5.31 -3.23
CA THR A 56 -18.26 -5.83 -3.89
C THR A 56 -17.99 -7.24 -4.45
N PRO A 57 -19.02 -8.07 -4.66
CA PRO A 57 -18.85 -9.41 -5.26
C PRO A 57 -18.08 -9.41 -6.60
N TRP A 58 -18.23 -8.36 -7.40
CA TRP A 58 -17.47 -8.17 -8.64
C TRP A 58 -15.98 -7.94 -8.36
N GLN A 59 -15.64 -7.05 -7.42
CA GLN A 59 -14.25 -6.78 -7.06
C GLN A 59 -13.56 -8.01 -6.46
N ILE A 60 -14.25 -8.80 -5.64
CA ILE A 60 -13.74 -10.09 -5.13
C ILE A 60 -13.39 -11.03 -6.29
N SER A 61 -14.23 -11.05 -7.33
CA SER A 61 -13.96 -11.83 -8.54
C SER A 61 -12.76 -11.31 -9.32
N GLN A 62 -12.51 -9.99 -9.33
CA GLN A 62 -11.31 -9.40 -9.92
C GLN A 62 -10.05 -9.79 -9.14
N VAL A 63 -10.06 -9.72 -7.80
CA VAL A 63 -8.92 -10.17 -6.95
C VAL A 63 -8.59 -11.63 -7.22
N SER A 64 -9.61 -12.49 -7.29
CA SER A 64 -9.42 -13.94 -7.49
C SER A 64 -8.78 -14.29 -8.84
N ARG A 65 -8.90 -13.40 -9.82
CA ARG A 65 -8.35 -13.54 -11.17
C ARG A 65 -7.06 -12.74 -11.36
N HIS A 66 -6.60 -12.05 -10.32
CA HIS A 66 -5.44 -11.20 -10.40
C HIS A 66 -4.16 -12.04 -10.52
N PRO A 67 -3.32 -11.83 -11.55
CA PRO A 67 -2.05 -12.55 -11.68
C PRO A 67 -1.11 -12.16 -10.52
N GLN A 68 -0.55 -13.17 -9.84
CA GLN A 68 0.46 -12.99 -8.78
C GLN A 68 1.87 -12.97 -9.35
#